data_AF-A0A4R3Z3M0-F1
#
_entry.id   AF-A0A4R3Z3M0-F1
#
_cell.length_a   1.000
_cell.length_b   1.000
_cell.length_c   1.000
_cell.angle_alpha   90.00
_cell.angle_beta   90.00
_cell.angle_gamma   90.00
#
_symmetry.space_group_name_H-M   'P 1'
#
loop_
_entity.id
_entity.type
_entity.pdbx_description
1 polymer ?
#
loop_
_entity_poly.entity_id
_entity_poly.type
_entity_poly.pdbx_seq_one_letter_code
_entity_poly.pdbx_strand_id
1 'polypeptide(L)' 'MSNDLLRWRKEATAEEWKSLATLANTSVGYLDQIAYAFRRASPSKASEIETATKNFKNREPVTKESLVFANPRISAA' A
#
# COMPACT_ATOMS: atom_id res chain seq x y z
N MET A 1 -9.18 -8.45 9.02
CA MET A 1 -9.19 -8.20 7.57
C MET A 1 -8.60 -6.83 7.33
N SER A 2 -7.31 -6.77 7.06
CA SER A 2 -6.54 -5.52 7.08
C SER A 2 -6.23 -5.10 5.64
N ASN A 3 -6.46 -3.83 5.33
CA ASN A 3 -5.83 -3.20 4.17
C ASN A 3 -4.32 -3.17 4.48
N ASP A 4 -3.56 -4.03 3.82
CA ASP A 4 -2.15 -4.29 4.15
C ASP A 4 -1.32 -3.01 3.98
N LEU A 5 -1.68 -2.17 3.01
CA LEU A 5 -1.09 -0.87 2.80
C LEU A 5 -1.49 0.15 3.86
N LEU A 6 -2.73 0.10 4.37
CA LEU A 6 -3.15 0.93 5.50
C LEU A 6 -2.41 0.54 6.80
N ARG A 7 -2.20 -0.76 7.03
CA ARG A 7 -1.36 -1.26 8.13
C ARG A 7 0.04 -0.66 7.99
N TRP A 8 0.66 -0.85 6.83
CA TRP A 8 1.99 -0.33 6.53
C TRP A 8 2.08 1.19 6.75
N ARG A 9 1.07 1.95 6.27
CA ARG A 9 0.99 3.42 6.45
C ARG A 9 0.97 3.85 7.91
N LYS A 10 0.26 3.11 8.77
CA LYS A 10 0.13 3.41 10.21
C LYS A 10 1.40 3.11 10.98
N GLU A 11 2.11 2.07 10.58
CA GLU A 11 3.37 1.69 11.21
C GLU A 11 4.55 2.54 10.69
N ALA A 12 4.46 3.04 9.45
CA ALA A 12 5.50 3.82 8.79
C ALA A 12 5.67 5.22 9.37
N THR A 13 6.92 5.64 9.52
CA THR A 13 7.24 7.06 9.71
C THR A 13 6.89 7.85 8.44
N ALA A 14 6.74 9.17 8.58
CA ALA A 14 6.47 10.04 7.44
C ALA A 14 7.59 9.98 6.39
N GLU A 15 8.84 9.77 6.81
CA GLU A 15 10.01 9.65 5.94
C GLU A 15 10.03 8.32 5.18
N GLU A 16 9.70 7.20 5.86
CA GLU A 16 9.57 5.91 5.20
C GLU A 16 8.42 5.90 4.20
N TRP A 17 7.30 6.57 4.52
CA TRP A 17 6.18 6.71 3.60
C TRP A 17 6.54 7.52 2.35
N LYS A 18 7.28 8.62 2.51
CA LYS A 18 7.84 9.39 1.38
C LYS A 18 8.83 8.56 0.55
N SER A 19 9.68 7.80 1.23
CA SER A 19 10.66 6.91 0.58
C SER A 19 9.96 5.81 -0.21
N LEU A 20 8.91 5.20 0.35
CA LEU A 20 8.10 4.20 -0.34
C LEU A 20 7.45 4.78 -1.60
N ALA A 21 6.86 5.96 -1.51
CA ALA A 21 6.28 6.63 -2.68
C ALA A 21 7.31 6.87 -3.79
N THR A 22 8.51 7.31 -3.42
CA THR A 22 9.63 7.52 -4.34
C THR A 22 10.07 6.21 -5.01
N LEU A 23 10.25 5.15 -4.21
CA LEU A 23 10.66 3.83 -4.70
C LEU A 23 9.60 3.18 -5.60
N ALA A 24 8.32 3.38 -5.30
CA ALA A 24 7.20 2.88 -6.10
C ALA A 24 6.82 3.82 -7.27
N ASN A 25 7.69 4.79 -7.59
CA ASN A 25 7.51 5.78 -8.66
C ASN A 25 6.12 6.41 -8.65
N THR A 26 5.71 6.94 -7.49
CA THR A 26 4.40 7.54 -7.25
C THR A 26 4.50 8.72 -6.28
N SER A 27 3.43 9.51 -6.18
CA SER A 27 3.33 10.57 -5.18
C SER A 27 2.79 10.03 -3.85
N VAL A 28 3.17 10.68 -2.75
CA VAL A 28 2.64 10.39 -1.41
C VAL A 28 1.12 10.46 -1.38
N GLY A 29 0.51 11.48 -1.99
CA GLY A 29 -0.95 11.61 -2.04
C GLY A 29 -1.64 10.48 -2.81
N TYR A 30 -1.04 10.02 -3.92
CA TYR A 30 -1.59 8.89 -4.67
C TYR A 30 -1.49 7.59 -3.87
N LEU A 31 -0.36 7.38 -3.17
CA LEU A 31 -0.17 6.24 -2.30
C LEU A 31 -1.14 6.26 -1.11
N ASP A 32 -1.42 7.44 -0.55
CA ASP A 32 -2.40 7.66 0.52
C ASP A 32 -3.82 7.32 0.06
N GLN A 33 -4.21 7.75 -1.14
CA GLN A 33 -5.49 7.36 -1.74
C GLN A 33 -5.67 5.84 -1.86
N ILE A 34 -4.59 5.09 -2.14
CA ILE A 34 -4.64 3.63 -2.17
C ILE A 34 -4.73 3.06 -0.74
N ALA A 35 -3.91 3.58 0.19
CA ALA A 35 -3.88 3.12 1.58
C ALA A 35 -5.25 3.28 2.26
N TYR A 36 -5.95 4.38 2.02
CA TYR A 36 -7.30 4.60 2.56
C TYR A 36 -8.42 4.04 1.68
N ALA A 37 -8.08 3.25 0.65
CA ALA A 37 -9.03 2.62 -0.27
C ALA A 37 -9.97 3.60 -1.01
N PHE A 38 -9.56 4.86 -1.18
CA PHE A 38 -10.22 5.81 -2.08
C PHE A 38 -9.97 5.46 -3.55
N ARG A 39 -8.86 4.78 -3.84
CA ARG A 39 -8.49 4.32 -5.18
C ARG A 39 -7.88 2.93 -5.13
N ARG A 40 -8.00 2.17 -6.23
CA ARG A 40 -7.27 0.91 -6.42
C ARG A 40 -5.97 1.14 -7.19
N ALA A 41 -4.91 0.43 -6.79
CA ALA A 41 -3.70 0.40 -7.58
C ALA A 41 -3.93 -0.39 -8.88
N SER A 42 -3.33 0.04 -9.98
CA SER A 42 -3.23 -0.80 -11.18
C SER A 42 -2.32 -2.00 -10.91
N PRO A 43 -2.46 -3.15 -11.61
CA PRO A 43 -1.63 -4.33 -11.39
C PRO A 43 -0.12 -4.05 -11.42
N SER A 44 0.32 -3.23 -12.39
CA SER A 44 1.72 -2.80 -12.48
C SER A 44 2.14 -1.97 -11.26
N LYS A 45 1.30 -1.00 -10.85
CA LYS A 45 1.57 -0.15 -9.68
C LYS A 45 1.59 -0.94 -8.38
N ALA A 46 0.72 -1.93 -8.24
CA ALA A 46 0.71 -2.84 -7.11
C ALA A 46 2.01 -3.66 -7.02
N SER A 47 2.53 -4.12 -8.17
CA SER A 47 3.83 -4.80 -8.24
C SER A 47 5.00 -3.87 -7.88
N GLU A 48 4.96 -2.61 -8.30
CA GLU A 48 5.95 -1.59 -7.92
C GLU A 48 5.93 -1.33 -6.41
N ILE A 49 4.74 -1.17 -5.81
CA ILE A 49 4.58 -0.96 -4.37
C ILE A 49 5.06 -2.18 -3.58
N GLU A 50 4.68 -3.40 -3.97
CA GLU A 50 5.17 -4.63 -3.34
C GLU A 50 6.71 -4.67 -3.36
N THR A 51 7.31 -4.45 -4.53
CA THR A 51 8.78 -4.44 -4.69
C THR A 51 9.44 -3.35 -3.84
N ALA A 52 8.83 -2.17 -3.78
CA ALA A 52 9.31 -1.08 -2.95
C ALA A 52 9.23 -1.42 -1.46
N THR A 53 8.13 -2.02 -0.97
CA THR A 53 8.01 -2.41 0.44
C THR A 53 9.01 -3.49 0.87
N LYS A 54 9.46 -4.36 -0.05
CA LYS A 54 10.53 -5.35 0.22
C LYS A 54 11.89 -4.71 0.53
N ASN A 55 12.09 -3.43 0.21
CA ASN A 55 13.32 -2.71 0.57
C ASN A 55 13.38 -2.35 2.06
N PHE A 56 12.26 -2.42 2.78
CA PHE A 56 12.17 -2.08 4.20
C PHE A 56 12.27 -3.35 5.04
N LYS A 57 13.47 -3.65 5.56
CA LYS A 57 13.74 -4.90 6.31
C LYS A 57 12.97 -5.03 7.63
N ASN A 58 12.54 -3.90 8.21
CA ASN A 58 11.84 -3.87 9.50
C ASN A 58 10.31 -3.87 9.35
N ARG A 59 9.77 -4.08 8.15
CA ARG A 59 8.33 -4.00 7.88
C ARG A 59 7.85 -5.21 7.10
N GLU A 60 6.67 -5.69 7.46
CA GLU A 60 6.02 -6.73 6.68
C GLU A 60 5.64 -6.16 5.31
N PRO A 61 6.16 -6.72 4.21
CA PRO A 61 5.91 -6.21 2.87
C PRO A 61 4.44 -6.39 2.49
N VAL A 62 3.92 -5.47 1.69
CA VAL A 62 2.54 -5.56 1.21
C VAL A 62 2.48 -6.44 -0.03
N THR A 63 1.40 -7.20 -0.18
CA THR A 63 1.18 -8.01 -1.38
C THR A 63 0.45 -7.20 -2.45
N LYS A 64 0.88 -7.35 -3.71
CA LYS A 64 0.18 -6.73 -4.85
C LYS A 64 -1.29 -7.13 -4.93
N GLU A 65 -1.61 -8.35 -4.49
CA GLU A 65 -2.98 -8.87 -4.45
C GLU A 65 -3.87 -8.04 -3.53
N SER A 66 -3.38 -7.64 -2.35
CA SER A 66 -4.12 -6.77 -1.42
C SER A 66 -4.38 -5.37 -1.99
N LEU A 67 -3.53 -4.91 -2.91
CA LEU A 67 -3.62 -3.59 -3.54
C LEU A 67 -4.56 -3.54 -4.75
N VAL A 68 -4.68 -4.65 -5.48
CA VAL A 68 -5.50 -4.77 -6.70
C VAL A 68 -6.89 -5.29 -6.36
N PHE A 69 -6.95 -6.35 -5.56
CA PHE A 69 -8.19 -6.99 -5.16
C PHE A 69 -8.67 -6.33 -3.88
N ALA A 70 -9.67 -5.45 -4.00
CA ALA A 70 -10.37 -5.03 -2.80
C ALA A 70 -11.04 -6.28 -2.22
N ASN A 71 -10.67 -6.65 -1.00
CA ASN A 71 -11.41 -7.67 -0.29
C ASN A 71 -12.87 -7.17 -0.18
N PRO A 72 -13.89 -7.98 -0.54
CA PRO A 72 -15.27 -7.56 -0.39
C PRO A 72 -15.45 -7.08 1.05
N ARG A 73 -15.95 -5.84 1.22
CA ARG A 73 -16.40 -5.42 2.55
C ARG A 73 -17.48 -6.43 2.93
N ILE A 74 -17.19 -7.31 3.87
CA ILE A 74 -18.25 -8.04 4.57
C ILE A 74 -18.96 -6.98 5.41
N SER A 75 -19.87 -6.24 4.78
CA SER A 75 -20.91 -5.53 5.50
C SER A 75 -21.93 -6.60 5.86
N ALA A 76 -21.67 -7.32 6.95
CA ALA A 76 -22.71 -8.12 7.58
C ALA A 76 -23.70 -7.13 8.21
N ALA A 77 -24.94 -7.17 7.71
CA ALA A 77 -26.09 -6.45 8.23
C ALA A 77 -26.52 -7.00 9.59
#